data_AF-A0A3D2A7C3-F1
#
_entry.id   AF-A0A3D2A7C3-F1
#
_cell.length_a   1.000
_cell.length_b   1.000
_cell.length_c   1.000
_cell.angle_alpha   90.00
_cell.angle_beta   90.00
_cell.angle_gamma   90.00
#
_symmetry.space_group_name_H-M   'P 1'
#
loop_
_entity.id
_entity.type
_entity.pdbx_description
1 polymer ?
#
loop_
_entity_poly.entity_id
_entity_poly.type
_entity_poly.pdbx_seq_one_letter_code
_entity_poly.pdbx_strand_id
1 'polypeptide(L)'
;MSSVLNNDQLHAKDINNDVDNSVTRVKLYELLQEREQCWWQTRQNLINLKERQMFWYGENSLMMWLMWQLVSYVLVAMTLMLLSRFLDLSLPLWQYVGLFVIQTAIFVVILMSKGRLANKLQQKIDNDELLREQTLNEMAILAEDCLYPDVHAKSPISLEQMYEALDGRFHLASLQCLLQKEVDAGRLILTQTQVEAEVLPLDLADDELKEHAREMVYKSTL
;
A
#
# COMPACT_ATOMS: atom_id res chain seq x y z
N MET A 1 8.40 -53.29 -53.93
CA MET A 1 8.80 -53.25 -52.50
C MET A 1 9.37 -51.88 -52.28
N SER A 2 8.57 -50.89 -51.89
CA SER A 2 7.97 -50.61 -50.57
C SER A 2 8.62 -49.33 -50.05
N SER A 3 7.80 -48.30 -50.18
CA SER A 3 7.80 -46.97 -49.60
C SER A 3 8.20 -46.86 -48.13
N VAL A 4 8.42 -45.60 -47.70
CA VAL A 4 8.12 -45.07 -46.35
C VAL A 4 9.21 -45.42 -45.31
N LEU A 5 9.83 -44.52 -44.54
CA LEU A 5 9.43 -43.24 -43.96
C LEU A 5 10.74 -42.47 -43.65
N ASN A 6 10.89 -41.24 -44.12
CA ASN A 6 11.96 -40.34 -43.68
C ASN A 6 11.27 -39.09 -43.16
N ASN A 7 10.84 -39.09 -41.89
CA ASN A 7 10.11 -37.96 -41.30
C ASN A 7 10.02 -37.97 -39.76
N ASP A 8 11.05 -38.38 -39.02
CA ASP A 8 10.96 -38.43 -37.53
C ASP A 8 12.11 -37.73 -36.78
N GLN A 9 12.78 -36.73 -37.39
CA GLN A 9 13.80 -35.95 -36.69
C GLN A 9 13.54 -34.45 -36.55
N LEU A 10 12.37 -33.96 -36.98
CA LEU A 10 12.04 -32.53 -36.86
C LEU A 10 11.23 -32.14 -35.62
N HIS A 11 10.78 -33.08 -34.78
CA HIS A 11 9.83 -32.77 -33.70
C HIS A 11 10.39 -32.79 -32.26
N ALA A 12 11.67 -33.12 -32.03
CA ALA A 12 12.18 -33.25 -30.67
C ALA A 12 12.85 -31.99 -30.09
N LYS A 13 13.22 -31.01 -30.94
CA LYS A 13 13.98 -29.82 -30.48
C LYS A 13 13.09 -28.62 -30.09
N ASP A 14 11.90 -28.51 -30.66
CA ASP A 14 10.94 -27.45 -30.29
C ASP A 14 10.12 -27.79 -29.03
N ILE A 15 9.82 -29.08 -28.80
CA ILE A 15 9.02 -29.49 -27.62
C ILE A 15 9.79 -29.24 -26.31
N ASN A 16 11.11 -29.42 -26.29
CA ASN A 16 11.89 -29.25 -25.06
C ASN A 16 12.13 -27.77 -24.72
N ASN A 17 12.20 -26.90 -25.72
CA ASN A 17 12.35 -25.45 -25.52
C ASN A 17 11.05 -24.83 -25.02
N ASP A 18 9.90 -25.27 -25.53
CA ASP A 18 8.59 -24.75 -25.13
C ASP A 18 8.19 -25.20 -23.72
N VAL A 19 8.49 -26.45 -23.35
CA VAL A 19 8.27 -26.97 -22.00
C VAL A 19 9.17 -26.26 -20.97
N ASP A 20 10.47 -26.08 -21.25
CA ASP A 20 11.39 -25.42 -20.33
C ASP A 20 11.07 -23.92 -20.16
N ASN A 21 10.66 -23.25 -21.24
CA ASN A 21 10.23 -21.86 -21.22
C ASN A 21 8.89 -21.70 -20.47
N SER A 22 7.95 -22.63 -20.64
CA SER A 22 6.69 -22.64 -19.88
C SER A 22 6.91 -22.84 -18.38
N VAL A 23 7.80 -23.75 -17.98
CA VAL A 23 8.15 -23.99 -16.56
C VAL A 23 8.87 -22.78 -15.97
N THR A 24 9.75 -22.14 -16.73
CA THR A 24 10.46 -20.92 -16.31
C THR A 24 9.49 -19.75 -16.15
N ARG A 25 8.54 -19.58 -17.09
CA ARG A 25 7.49 -18.56 -17.00
C ARG A 25 6.57 -18.78 -15.81
N VAL A 26 6.13 -20.02 -15.54
CA VAL A 26 5.30 -20.31 -14.36
C VAL A 26 6.02 -19.93 -13.06
N LYS A 27 7.31 -20.22 -12.94
CA LYS A 27 8.12 -19.81 -11.79
C LYS A 27 8.26 -18.28 -11.68
N LEU A 28 8.42 -17.58 -12.81
CA LEU A 28 8.46 -16.11 -12.81
C LEU A 28 7.13 -15.51 -12.37
N TYR A 29 6.00 -16.08 -12.80
CA TYR A 29 4.67 -15.65 -12.34
C TYR A 29 4.46 -15.92 -10.84
N GLU A 30 4.94 -17.05 -10.31
CA GLU A 30 4.91 -17.33 -8.86
C GLU A 30 5.75 -16.31 -8.06
N LEU A 31 6.97 -15.99 -8.54
CA LEU A 31 7.82 -14.97 -7.93
C LEU A 31 7.20 -13.58 -8.00
N LEU A 32 6.59 -13.23 -9.13
CA LEU A 32 5.86 -11.97 -9.30
C LEU A 32 4.70 -11.89 -8.31
N GLN A 33 3.97 -13.00 -8.12
CA GLN A 33 2.85 -13.07 -7.18
C GLN A 33 3.30 -12.92 -5.71
N GLU A 34 4.41 -13.55 -5.31
CA GLU A 34 4.97 -13.38 -3.96
C GLU A 34 5.38 -11.92 -3.70
N ARG A 35 6.01 -11.29 -4.70
CA ARG A 35 6.40 -9.87 -4.60
C ARG A 35 5.20 -8.94 -4.57
N GLU A 36 4.14 -9.30 -5.28
CA GLU A 36 2.89 -8.56 -5.28
C GLU A 36 2.21 -8.59 -3.91
N GLN A 37 2.18 -9.75 -3.25
CA GLN A 37 1.67 -9.86 -1.88
C GLN A 37 2.48 -9.01 -0.90
N CYS A 38 3.80 -9.00 -1.03
CA CYS A 38 4.68 -8.17 -0.19
C CYS A 38 4.40 -6.67 -0.41
N TRP A 39 4.27 -6.26 -1.67
CA TRP A 39 3.92 -4.89 -2.03
C TRP A 39 2.55 -4.48 -1.47
N TRP A 40 1.56 -5.36 -1.58
CA TRP A 40 0.20 -5.15 -1.07
C TRP A 40 0.17 -5.01 0.46
N GLN A 41 0.86 -5.90 1.18
CA GLN A 41 0.97 -5.81 2.64
C GLN A 41 1.67 -4.51 3.08
N THR A 42 2.73 -4.11 2.39
CA THR A 42 3.45 -2.86 2.66
C THR A 42 2.54 -1.65 2.44
N ARG A 43 1.73 -1.68 1.38
CA ARG A 43 0.71 -0.66 1.11
C ARG A 43 -0.33 -0.57 2.23
N GLN A 44 -0.90 -1.69 2.68
CA GLN A 44 -1.87 -1.68 3.79
C GLN A 44 -1.27 -1.12 5.08
N ASN A 45 -0.02 -1.47 5.36
CA ASN A 45 0.71 -0.94 6.52
C ASN A 45 0.92 0.58 6.39
N LEU A 46 1.28 1.07 5.21
CA LEU A 46 1.44 2.50 4.93
C LEU A 46 0.14 3.28 5.13
N ILE A 47 -0.99 2.77 4.62
CA ILE A 47 -2.31 3.40 4.79
C ILE A 47 -2.61 3.52 6.29
N ASN A 48 -2.45 2.45 7.05
CA ASN A 48 -2.68 2.45 8.50
C ASN A 48 -1.75 3.45 9.23
N LEU A 49 -0.48 3.55 8.81
CA LEU A 49 0.46 4.51 9.39
C LEU A 49 0.09 5.97 9.06
N LYS A 50 -0.31 6.26 7.82
CA LYS A 50 -0.77 7.58 7.39
C LYS A 50 -2.07 7.98 8.09
N GLU A 51 -3.03 7.06 8.25
CA GLU A 51 -4.24 7.28 9.05
C GLU A 51 -3.91 7.61 10.51
N ARG A 52 -3.03 6.83 11.14
CA ARG A 52 -2.56 7.10 12.51
C ARG A 52 -1.86 8.44 12.61
N GLN A 53 -1.09 8.82 11.59
CA GLN A 53 -0.44 10.13 11.53
C GLN A 53 -1.47 11.25 11.47
N MET A 54 -2.45 11.18 10.57
CA MET A 54 -3.51 12.19 10.49
C MET A 54 -4.32 12.29 11.79
N PHE A 55 -4.69 11.15 12.38
CA PHE A 55 -5.47 11.12 13.61
C PHE A 55 -4.72 11.67 14.82
N TRP A 56 -3.48 11.22 15.05
CA TRP A 56 -2.72 11.56 16.26
C TRP A 56 -1.84 12.80 16.12
N TYR A 57 -1.43 13.15 14.91
CA TYR A 57 -0.43 14.18 14.63
C TYR A 57 -0.86 15.17 13.55
N GLY A 58 -2.04 15.02 12.95
CA GLY A 58 -2.59 16.00 12.00
C GLY A 58 -2.92 17.35 12.66
N GLU A 59 -3.35 18.31 11.85
CA GLU A 59 -3.61 19.70 12.27
C GLU A 59 -4.62 19.79 13.43
N ASN A 60 -5.62 18.90 13.44
CA ASN A 60 -6.64 18.86 14.48
C ASN A 60 -6.17 18.19 15.79
N SER A 61 -4.98 17.59 15.78
CA SER A 61 -4.48 16.78 16.89
C SER A 61 -4.05 17.61 18.11
N LEU A 62 -3.74 18.90 17.93
CA LEU A 62 -3.46 19.82 19.03
C LEU A 62 -4.73 20.12 19.83
N MET A 63 -5.83 20.41 19.12
CA MET A 63 -7.12 20.69 19.76
C MET A 63 -7.65 19.47 20.52
N MET A 64 -7.53 18.27 19.92
CA MET A 64 -7.84 17.01 20.60
C MET A 64 -7.00 16.83 21.86
N TRP A 65 -5.71 17.16 21.80
CA TRP A 65 -4.81 17.02 22.94
C TRP A 65 -5.15 17.98 24.09
N LEU A 66 -5.52 19.23 23.79
CA LEU A 66 -6.01 20.20 24.79
C LEU A 66 -7.33 19.73 25.43
N MET A 67 -8.22 19.12 24.66
CA MET A 67 -9.45 18.50 25.19
C MET A 67 -9.13 17.37 26.17
N TRP A 68 -8.18 16.49 25.84
CA TRP A 68 -7.71 15.44 26.76
C TRP A 68 -7.10 16.00 28.04
N GLN A 69 -6.36 17.10 27.94
CA GLN A 69 -5.83 17.80 29.12
C GLN A 69 -6.96 18.33 30.02
N LEU A 70 -8.01 18.94 29.43
CA LEU A 70 -9.17 19.44 30.17
C LEU A 70 -9.94 18.31 30.87
N VAL A 71 -10.22 17.21 30.16
CA VAL A 71 -10.87 16.02 30.74
C VAL A 71 -10.02 15.44 31.88
N SER A 72 -8.69 15.41 31.72
CA SER A 72 -7.77 14.94 32.75
C SER A 72 -7.82 15.81 34.02
N TYR A 73 -7.88 17.14 33.90
CA TYR A 73 -8.03 18.01 35.08
C TYR A 73 -9.34 17.75 35.83
N VAL A 74 -10.44 17.53 35.11
CA VAL A 74 -11.74 17.21 35.73
C VAL A 74 -11.66 15.88 36.49
N LEU A 75 -11.06 14.85 35.90
CA LEU A 75 -10.88 13.55 36.56
C LEU A 75 -9.99 13.66 37.81
N VAL A 76 -8.88 14.39 37.73
CA VAL A 76 -7.99 14.62 38.88
C VAL A 76 -8.70 15.38 39.99
N ALA A 77 -9.50 16.41 39.66
CA ALA A 77 -10.30 17.13 40.64
C ALA A 77 -11.37 16.24 41.30
N MET A 78 -12.09 15.43 40.51
CA MET A 78 -13.11 14.50 41.03
C MET A 78 -12.48 13.46 41.97
N THR A 79 -11.36 12.86 41.56
CA THR A 79 -10.64 11.87 42.38
C THR A 79 -10.09 12.49 43.66
N LEU A 80 -9.55 13.71 43.61
CA LEU A 80 -9.12 14.45 44.79
C LEU A 80 -10.28 14.75 45.75
N MET A 81 -11.44 15.20 45.24
CA MET A 81 -12.63 15.44 46.06
C MET A 81 -13.15 14.14 46.70
N LEU A 82 -13.13 13.04 45.96
CA LEU A 82 -13.52 11.73 46.48
C LEU A 82 -12.57 11.29 47.60
N LEU A 83 -11.26 11.39 47.35
CA LEU A 83 -10.22 10.97 48.28
C LEU A 83 -10.21 11.83 49.55
N SER A 84 -10.39 13.15 49.42
CA SER A 84 -10.49 14.05 50.58
C SER A 84 -11.69 13.71 51.44
N ARG A 85 -12.82 13.32 50.83
CA ARG A 85 -14.03 12.91 51.54
C ARG A 85 -13.88 11.54 52.23
N PHE A 86 -13.15 10.61 51.62
CA PHE A 86 -12.94 9.27 52.19
C PHE A 86 -11.92 9.26 53.33
N LEU A 87 -10.89 10.11 53.25
CA LEU A 87 -9.79 10.15 54.22
C LEU A 87 -9.92 11.28 55.26
N ASP A 88 -11.00 12.07 55.21
CA ASP A 88 -11.21 13.27 56.03
C ASP A 88 -10.01 14.24 56.01
N LEU A 89 -9.32 14.29 54.86
CA LEU A 89 -8.12 15.08 54.66
C LEU A 89 -8.49 16.49 54.17
N SER A 90 -8.22 17.49 55.00
CA SER A 90 -8.27 18.90 54.60
C SER A 90 -6.92 19.31 54.00
N LEU A 91 -6.76 19.12 52.70
CA LEU A 91 -5.55 19.55 52.00
C LEU A 91 -5.52 21.10 51.93
N PRO A 92 -4.40 21.75 52.31
CA PRO A 92 -4.26 23.19 52.13
C PRO A 92 -4.23 23.56 50.65
N LEU A 93 -4.77 24.75 50.30
CA LEU A 93 -4.85 25.28 48.93
C LEU A 93 -3.53 25.16 48.14
N TRP A 94 -2.40 25.38 48.79
CA TRP A 94 -1.08 25.26 48.18
C TRP A 94 -0.76 23.87 47.63
N GLN A 95 -1.24 22.79 48.27
CA GLN A 95 -1.01 21.43 47.79
C GLN A 95 -1.84 21.12 46.53
N TYR A 96 -3.06 21.65 46.44
CA TYR A 96 -3.85 21.58 45.21
C TYR A 96 -3.17 22.31 44.05
N VAL A 97 -2.69 23.54 44.29
CA VAL A 97 -1.93 24.30 43.28
C VAL A 97 -0.69 23.51 42.85
N GLY A 98 0.05 22.92 43.79
CA GLY A 98 1.20 22.07 43.49
C GLY A 98 0.86 20.88 42.60
N LEU A 99 -0.23 20.17 42.89
CA LEU A 99 -0.68 19.02 42.08
C LEU A 99 -1.05 19.43 40.65
N PHE A 100 -1.77 20.54 40.47
CA PHE A 100 -2.11 21.05 39.15
C PHE A 100 -0.85 21.49 38.37
N VAL A 101 0.13 22.10 39.03
CA VAL A 101 1.41 22.47 38.39
C VAL A 101 2.18 21.21 37.95
N ILE A 102 2.26 20.18 38.80
CA ILE A 102 2.90 18.91 38.46
C ILE A 102 2.19 18.23 37.28
N GLN A 103 0.86 18.17 37.30
CA GLN A 103 0.06 17.62 36.20
C GLN A 103 0.35 18.38 34.90
N THR A 104 0.35 19.71 34.94
CA THR A 104 0.64 20.55 33.77
C THR A 104 2.05 20.30 33.24
N ALA A 105 3.04 20.17 34.13
CA ALA A 105 4.41 19.86 33.74
C ALA A 105 4.52 18.50 33.02
N ILE A 106 3.81 17.47 33.52
CA ILE A 106 3.75 16.16 32.86
C ILE A 106 3.16 16.28 31.46
N PHE A 107 2.05 17.01 31.31
CA PHE A 107 1.43 17.25 30.01
C PHE A 107 2.39 17.98 29.05
N VAL A 108 3.08 19.03 29.49
CA VAL A 108 4.06 19.74 28.64
C VAL A 108 5.19 18.82 28.18
N VAL A 109 5.72 17.95 29.06
CA VAL A 109 6.75 16.97 28.69
C VAL A 109 6.24 15.98 27.64
N ILE A 110 4.99 15.50 27.78
CA ILE A 110 4.35 14.61 26.80
C ILE A 110 4.11 15.35 25.47
N LEU A 111 3.71 16.62 25.49
CA LEU A 111 3.54 17.42 24.28
C LEU A 111 4.86 17.62 23.54
N MET A 112 5.95 17.86 24.27
CA MET A 112 7.29 17.95 23.67
C MET A 112 7.74 16.61 23.09
N SER A 113 7.42 15.48 23.75
CA SER A 113 7.75 14.16 23.23
C SER A 113 6.90 13.75 22.03
N LYS A 114 5.68 14.29 21.90
CA LYS A 114 4.79 14.11 20.74
C LYS A 114 5.49 14.47 19.43
N GLY A 115 6.25 15.57 19.38
CA GLY A 115 7.02 15.95 18.18
C GLY A 115 8.08 14.90 17.79
N ARG A 116 8.76 14.30 18.77
CA ARG A 116 9.73 13.22 18.52
C ARG A 116 9.05 11.94 18.02
N LEU A 117 7.87 11.63 18.55
CA LEU A 117 7.08 10.48 18.11
C LEU A 117 6.51 10.69 16.70
N ALA A 118 6.09 11.91 16.37
CA ALA A 118 5.68 12.29 15.02
C ALA A 118 6.83 12.08 14.02
N ASN A 119 8.03 12.54 14.34
CA ASN A 119 9.20 12.37 13.47
C ASN A 119 9.56 10.89 13.29
N LYS A 120 9.48 10.07 14.35
CA LYS A 120 9.69 8.62 14.23
C LYS A 120 8.64 7.94 13.34
N LEU A 121 7.38 8.37 13.46
CA LEU A 121 6.29 7.87 12.63
C LEU A 121 6.51 8.26 11.16
N GLN A 122 6.88 9.52 10.90
CA GLN A 122 7.21 10.01 9.57
C GLN A 122 8.37 9.21 8.97
N GLN A 123 9.47 9.04 9.72
CA GLN A 123 10.60 8.24 9.25
C GLN A 123 10.20 6.80 8.90
N LYS A 124 9.26 6.21 9.65
CA LYS A 124 8.73 4.88 9.33
C LYS A 124 7.91 4.90 8.04
N ILE A 125 7.08 5.91 7.84
CA ILE A 125 6.31 6.09 6.61
C ILE A 125 7.25 6.25 5.41
N ASP A 126 8.27 7.09 5.53
CA ASP A 126 9.26 7.31 4.47
C ASP A 126 10.00 6.01 4.10
N ASN A 127 10.39 5.21 5.12
CA ASN A 127 11.04 3.91 4.89
C ASN A 127 10.11 2.89 4.22
N ASP A 128 8.86 2.79 4.68
CA ASP A 128 7.87 1.86 4.12
C ASP A 128 7.49 2.29 2.68
N GLU A 129 7.47 3.59 2.38
CA GLU A 129 7.23 4.15 1.05
C GLU A 129 8.38 3.83 0.09
N LEU A 130 9.62 3.98 0.55
CA LEU A 130 10.81 3.57 -0.18
C LEU A 130 10.79 2.05 -0.45
N LEU A 131 10.44 1.23 0.54
CA LEU A 131 10.34 -0.23 0.37
C LEU A 131 9.26 -0.58 -0.66
N ARG A 132 8.10 0.08 -0.61
CA ARG A 132 7.02 -0.10 -1.59
C ARG A 132 7.50 0.20 -3.01
N GLU A 133 8.23 1.30 -3.21
CA GLU A 133 8.78 1.66 -4.52
C GLU A 133 9.83 0.67 -5.00
N GLN A 134 10.72 0.21 -4.11
CA GLN A 134 11.71 -0.82 -4.43
C GLN A 134 11.04 -2.13 -4.87
N THR A 135 10.04 -2.61 -4.11
CA THR A 135 9.29 -3.81 -4.47
C THR A 135 8.53 -3.63 -5.78
N LEU A 136 7.94 -2.45 -6.03
CA LEU A 136 7.32 -2.13 -7.33
C LEU A 136 8.34 -2.15 -8.48
N ASN A 137 9.57 -1.74 -8.22
CA ASN A 137 10.62 -1.77 -9.24
C ASN A 137 11.07 -3.19 -9.55
N GLU A 138 11.26 -4.02 -8.51
CA GLU A 138 11.56 -5.44 -8.69
C GLU A 138 10.44 -6.17 -9.43
N MET A 139 9.18 -5.90 -9.09
CA MET A 139 8.04 -6.44 -9.83
C MET A 139 8.03 -5.99 -11.29
N ALA A 140 8.39 -4.76 -11.59
CA ALA A 140 8.46 -4.26 -12.97
C ALA A 140 9.56 -4.98 -13.77
N ILE A 141 10.71 -5.27 -13.16
CA ILE A 141 11.78 -6.05 -13.79
C ILE A 141 11.30 -7.49 -14.06
N LEU A 142 10.64 -8.12 -13.09
CA LEU A 142 10.08 -9.46 -13.28
C LEU A 142 8.97 -9.47 -14.35
N ALA A 143 8.14 -8.43 -14.38
CA ALA A 143 7.07 -8.26 -15.35
C ALA A 143 7.59 -8.07 -16.78
N GLU A 144 8.79 -7.52 -16.97
CA GLU A 144 9.44 -7.39 -18.29
C GLU A 144 9.70 -8.75 -18.94
N ASP A 145 10.07 -9.75 -18.13
CA ASP A 145 10.40 -11.10 -18.62
C ASP A 145 9.17 -12.01 -18.78
N CYS A 146 8.04 -11.69 -18.13
CA CYS A 146 6.83 -12.53 -18.16
C CYS A 146 5.56 -11.80 -18.62
N LEU A 147 5.17 -10.74 -17.92
CA LEU A 147 3.86 -10.10 -18.05
C LEU A 147 3.75 -9.20 -19.27
N TYR A 148 4.72 -8.29 -19.49
CA TYR A 148 4.67 -7.31 -20.58
C TYR A 148 4.66 -7.95 -21.96
N PRO A 149 5.47 -8.99 -22.26
CA PRO A 149 5.40 -9.68 -23.55
C PRO A 149 4.00 -10.24 -23.84
N ASP A 150 3.32 -10.78 -22.82
CA ASP A 150 1.97 -11.32 -22.95
C ASP A 150 0.93 -10.19 -23.15
N VAL A 151 1.14 -9.03 -22.55
CA VAL A 151 0.31 -7.81 -22.76
C VAL A 151 0.45 -7.29 -24.18
N HIS A 152 1.68 -7.15 -24.67
CA HIS A 152 1.96 -6.69 -26.03
C HIS A 152 1.39 -7.66 -27.07
N ALA A 153 1.53 -8.97 -26.85
CA ALA A 153 1.00 -10.00 -27.75
C ALA A 153 -0.54 -10.01 -27.83
N LYS A 154 -1.23 -9.70 -26.72
CA LYS A 154 -2.70 -9.69 -26.64
C LYS A 154 -3.31 -8.30 -26.87
N SER A 155 -2.49 -7.30 -27.20
CA SER A 155 -2.94 -5.93 -27.39
C SER A 155 -3.82 -5.77 -28.65
N PRO A 156 -4.92 -5.00 -28.63
CA PRO A 156 -5.44 -4.21 -27.51
C PRO A 156 -6.12 -5.05 -26.43
N ILE A 157 -5.78 -4.81 -25.16
CA ILE A 157 -6.36 -5.53 -24.02
C ILE A 157 -6.82 -4.55 -22.94
N SER A 158 -7.98 -4.81 -22.33
CA SER A 158 -8.46 -4.07 -21.16
C SER A 158 -7.88 -4.61 -19.86
N LEU A 159 -7.82 -3.78 -18.81
CA LEU A 159 -7.37 -4.19 -17.48
C LEU A 159 -8.21 -5.36 -16.92
N GLU A 160 -9.53 -5.34 -17.13
CA GLU A 160 -10.41 -6.44 -16.70
C GLU A 160 -10.10 -7.75 -17.45
N GLN A 161 -9.92 -7.69 -18.78
CA GLN A 161 -9.58 -8.87 -19.56
C GLN A 161 -8.22 -9.46 -19.17
N MET A 162 -7.26 -8.62 -18.78
CA MET A 162 -5.99 -9.10 -18.23
C MET A 162 -6.18 -9.80 -16.88
N TYR A 163 -6.97 -9.20 -15.99
CA TYR A 163 -7.27 -9.77 -14.69
C TYR A 163 -7.98 -11.14 -14.82
N GLU A 164 -8.95 -11.25 -15.73
CA GLU A 164 -9.62 -12.51 -16.06
C GLU A 164 -8.64 -13.52 -16.67
N ALA A 165 -7.76 -13.11 -17.59
CA ALA A 165 -6.77 -13.99 -18.21
C ALA A 165 -5.71 -14.51 -17.22
N LEU A 166 -5.53 -13.83 -16.10
CA LEU A 166 -4.63 -14.22 -15.01
C LEU A 166 -5.37 -14.94 -13.86
N ASP A 167 -6.63 -15.35 -14.07
CA ASP A 167 -7.50 -15.99 -13.07
C ASP A 167 -7.61 -15.21 -11.75
N GLY A 168 -7.48 -13.88 -11.79
CA GLY A 168 -7.52 -13.03 -10.59
C GLY A 168 -6.40 -13.30 -9.58
N ARG A 169 -5.24 -13.83 -10.02
CA ARG A 169 -4.09 -14.09 -9.13
C ARG A 169 -3.37 -12.84 -8.61
N PHE A 170 -3.62 -11.70 -9.24
CA PHE A 170 -3.00 -10.40 -8.96
C PHE A 170 -4.07 -9.37 -8.64
N HIS A 171 -3.80 -8.43 -7.74
CA HIS A 171 -4.70 -7.31 -7.47
C HIS A 171 -4.77 -6.39 -8.70
N LEU A 172 -5.94 -5.79 -8.96
CA LEU A 172 -6.12 -4.89 -10.10
C LEU A 172 -5.20 -3.66 -9.98
N ALA A 173 -5.03 -3.16 -8.77
CA ALA A 173 -4.18 -2.00 -8.52
C ALA A 173 -2.68 -2.29 -8.79
N SER A 174 -2.20 -3.50 -8.53
CA SER A 174 -0.79 -3.85 -8.79
C SER A 174 -0.54 -3.98 -10.29
N LEU A 175 -1.46 -4.61 -11.03
CA LEU A 175 -1.42 -4.69 -12.50
C LEU A 175 -1.45 -3.30 -13.14
N GLN A 176 -2.36 -2.43 -12.71
CA GLN A 176 -2.44 -1.06 -13.22
C GLN A 176 -1.12 -0.30 -13.00
N CYS A 177 -0.50 -0.43 -11.81
CA CYS A 177 0.78 0.23 -11.52
C CYS A 177 1.92 -0.28 -12.42
N LEU A 178 1.96 -1.58 -12.71
CA LEU A 178 2.95 -2.17 -13.62
C LEU A 178 2.74 -1.67 -15.06
N LEU A 179 1.50 -1.68 -15.54
CA LEU A 179 1.18 -1.19 -16.89
C LEU A 179 1.41 0.32 -17.04
N GLN A 180 1.19 1.10 -15.98
CA GLN A 180 1.48 2.53 -15.99
C GLN A 180 2.97 2.79 -16.24
N LYS A 181 3.89 1.97 -15.71
CA LYS A 181 5.32 2.10 -16.02
C LYS A 181 5.63 1.89 -17.50
N GLU A 182 4.93 0.96 -18.16
CA GLU A 182 5.07 0.75 -19.61
C GLU A 182 4.46 1.89 -20.43
N VAL A 183 3.38 2.51 -19.93
CA VAL A 183 2.80 3.72 -20.51
C VAL A 183 3.76 4.91 -20.37
N ASP A 184 4.32 5.12 -19.18
CA ASP A 184 5.29 6.18 -18.91
C ASP A 184 6.59 5.99 -19.73
N ALA A 185 6.97 4.73 -19.99
CA ALA A 185 8.07 4.39 -20.88
C ALA A 185 7.73 4.54 -22.38
N GLY A 186 6.47 4.82 -22.73
CA GLY A 186 5.99 5.02 -24.11
C GLY A 186 5.80 3.73 -24.92
N ARG A 187 5.86 2.56 -24.28
CA ARG A 187 5.67 1.25 -24.92
C ARG A 187 4.19 0.84 -24.99
N LEU A 188 3.36 1.37 -24.09
CA LEU A 188 1.91 1.23 -24.12
C LEU A 188 1.22 2.60 -24.24
N ILE A 189 0.07 2.64 -24.91
CA ILE A 189 -0.83 3.80 -24.95
C ILE A 189 -2.16 3.42 -24.31
N LEU A 190 -2.55 4.17 -23.28
CA LEU A 190 -3.88 4.09 -22.70
C LEU A 190 -4.84 4.91 -23.58
N THR A 191 -5.81 4.25 -24.23
CA THR A 191 -6.58 4.88 -25.32
C THR A 191 -7.85 5.61 -24.87
N GLN A 192 -8.39 5.33 -23.68
CA GLN A 192 -9.61 5.97 -23.18
C GLN A 192 -9.42 6.50 -21.76
N THR A 193 -9.36 7.82 -21.68
CA THR A 193 -9.42 8.63 -20.46
C THR A 193 -10.75 9.38 -20.49
N GLN A 194 -11.75 8.89 -19.76
CA GLN A 194 -12.87 9.73 -19.30
C GLN A 194 -13.16 9.54 -17.82
N VAL A 195 -12.22 8.95 -17.08
CA VAL A 195 -12.06 9.25 -15.67
C VAL A 195 -11.02 10.34 -15.64
N GLU A 196 -11.40 11.51 -15.15
CA GLU A 196 -10.51 12.53 -14.60
C GLU A 196 -9.83 11.93 -13.35
N ALA A 197 -9.19 10.78 -13.53
CA ALA A 197 -8.24 10.20 -12.62
C ALA A 197 -6.97 11.01 -12.88
N GLU A 198 -6.94 12.23 -12.36
CA GLU A 198 -5.83 12.59 -11.49
C GLU A 198 -5.60 11.35 -10.63
N VAL A 199 -4.64 10.52 -11.07
CA VAL A 199 -4.25 9.20 -10.55
C VAL A 199 -5.14 8.83 -9.38
N LEU A 200 -6.23 8.07 -9.63
CA LEU A 200 -7.10 7.56 -8.56
C LEU A 200 -6.13 7.20 -7.43
N PRO A 201 -6.20 7.84 -6.25
CA PRO A 201 -5.21 7.65 -5.21
C PRO A 201 -4.91 6.16 -5.14
N LEU A 202 -3.63 5.79 -4.97
CA LEU A 202 -3.21 4.42 -4.66
C LEU A 202 -3.84 3.91 -3.34
N ASP A 203 -4.99 4.45 -2.92
CA ASP A 203 -5.83 4.14 -1.78
C ASP A 203 -7.23 3.67 -2.23
N LEU A 204 -7.61 3.83 -3.50
CA LEU A 204 -8.85 3.23 -4.01
C LEU A 204 -8.70 1.70 -4.09
N ALA A 205 -9.70 1.03 -3.55
CA ALA A 205 -9.72 -0.42 -3.43
C ALA A 205 -9.85 -1.07 -4.82
N ASP A 206 -9.44 -2.33 -4.94
CA ASP A 206 -9.69 -3.13 -6.14
C ASP A 206 -11.17 -3.07 -6.59
N ASP A 207 -12.11 -2.85 -5.65
CA ASP A 207 -13.54 -2.71 -5.91
C ASP A 207 -13.89 -1.47 -6.75
N GLU A 208 -13.25 -0.32 -6.51
CA GLU A 208 -13.48 0.90 -7.29
C GLU A 208 -12.75 0.84 -8.63
N LEU A 209 -11.56 0.22 -8.66
CA LEU A 209 -10.82 -0.05 -9.88
C LEU A 209 -11.55 -1.01 -10.82
N LYS A 210 -12.27 -1.99 -10.26
CA LYS A 210 -13.06 -2.96 -11.04
C LYS A 210 -14.16 -2.31 -11.86
N GLU A 211 -14.78 -1.24 -11.37
CA GLU A 211 -15.82 -0.49 -12.10
C GLU A 211 -15.25 0.15 -13.38
N HIS A 212 -13.99 0.58 -13.35
CA HIS A 212 -13.33 1.27 -14.45
C HIS A 212 -12.39 0.38 -15.29
N ALA A 213 -12.10 -0.85 -14.84
CA ALA A 213 -11.13 -1.75 -15.48
C ALA A 213 -11.50 -2.13 -16.93
N ARG A 214 -12.79 -2.08 -17.29
CA ARG A 214 -13.31 -2.29 -18.66
C ARG A 214 -12.91 -1.19 -19.64
N GLU A 215 -12.85 0.04 -19.14
CA GLU A 215 -12.63 1.25 -19.94
C GLU A 215 -11.13 1.53 -20.13
N MET A 216 -10.29 0.98 -19.25
CA MET A 216 -8.83 1.07 -19.32
C MET A 216 -8.25 0.10 -20.36
N VAL A 217 -8.19 0.55 -21.62
CA VAL A 217 -7.66 -0.24 -22.75
C VAL A 217 -6.23 0.16 -23.10
N TYR A 218 -5.32 -0.82 -23.03
CA TYR A 218 -3.90 -0.68 -23.33
C TYR A 218 -3.56 -1.14 -24.75
N LYS A 219 -2.90 -0.26 -25.52
CA LYS A 219 -2.42 -0.51 -26.88
C LYS A 219 -0.90 -0.56 -26.93
N SER A 220 -0.34 -1.59 -27.56
CA SER A 220 1.09 -1.69 -27.85
C SER A 220 1.50 -0.65 -28.89
N THR A 221 2.64 0.00 -28.66
CA THR A 221 3.33 0.82 -29.68
C THR A 221 4.46 0.07 -30.37
N LEU A 222 4.80 -1.12 -29.88
CA LEU A 222 5.74 -2.08 -30.45
C LEU A 222 5.10 -2.93 -31.53
#